data_AF-A0A1I6P4F4-F1
#
_entry.id   AF-A0A1I6P4F4-F1
#
_cell.length_a   1.000
_cell.length_b   1.000
_cell.length_c   1.000
_cell.angle_alpha   90.00
_cell.angle_beta   90.00
_cell.angle_gamma   90.00
#
_symmetry.space_group_name_H-M   'P 1'
#
loop_
_entity.id
_entity.type
_entity.pdbx_description
1 polymer ?
#
loop_
_entity_poly.entity_id
_entity_poly.type
_entity_poly.pdbx_seq_one_letter_code
_entity_poly.pdbx_strand_id
1 'polypeptide(L)' 'MEENKTKIFLAIKAVLFVVFIAMVIIGQRTIGHMYLLMQLVGLTGLLVLLWNYNRKYL' A
#
# COMPACT_ATOMS: atom_id res chain seq x y z
N MET A 1 19.75 17.62 -6.66
CA MET A 1 19.39 16.32 -7.29
C MET A 1 18.82 15.31 -6.28
N GLU A 2 19.30 15.26 -5.03
CA GLU A 2 18.75 14.36 -3.99
C GLU A 2 17.34 14.69 -3.51
N GLU A 3 16.99 15.97 -3.39
CA GLU A 3 15.65 16.40 -2.92
C GLU A 3 14.52 15.89 -3.82
N ASN A 4 14.72 15.94 -5.15
CA ASN A 4 13.73 15.48 -6.12
C ASN A 4 13.53 13.97 -6.03
N LYS A 5 14.59 13.20 -5.78
CA LYS A 5 14.51 11.74 -5.62
C LYS A 5 13.64 11.37 -4.41
N THR A 6 13.81 12.08 -3.30
CA THR A 6 12.99 11.87 -2.09
C THR A 6 11.52 12.21 -2.32
N LYS A 7 11.24 13.33 -3.01
CA LYS A 7 9.85 13.72 -3.36
C LYS A 7 9.19 12.70 -4.28
N ILE A 8 9.91 12.19 -5.28
CA ILE A 8 9.42 11.12 -6.17
C ILE A 8 9.12 9.85 -5.37
N PHE A 9 10.02 9.45 -4.46
CA PHE A 9 9.82 8.26 -3.63
C PHE A 9 8.60 8.40 -2.70
N LEU A 10 8.39 9.59 -2.15
CA LEU A 10 7.22 9.92 -1.34
C LEU A 10 5.93 9.81 -2.17
N ALA A 11 5.93 10.38 -3.38
CA ALA A 11 4.79 10.32 -4.29
C ALA A 11 4.44 8.87 -4.68
N ILE A 12 5.44 8.05 -4.97
CA ILE A 12 5.24 6.63 -5.28
C ILE A 12 4.60 5.89 -4.10
N LYS A 13 5.09 6.12 -2.87
CA LYS A 13 4.51 5.53 -1.66
C LYS A 13 3.05 5.96 -1.46
N ALA A 14 2.73 7.23 -1.69
CA ALA A 14 1.36 7.73 -1.60
C ALA A 14 0.42 7.06 -2.62
N VAL A 15 0.86 6.91 -3.88
CA VAL A 15 0.09 6.20 -4.91
C VAL A 15 -0.11 4.73 -4.53
N LEU A 16 0.93 4.04 -4.07
CA LEU A 16 0.85 2.65 -3.62
C LEU A 16 -0.14 2.48 -2.46
N PHE A 17 -0.15 3.41 -1.50
CA PHE A 17 -1.12 3.40 -0.41
C PHE A 17 -2.57 3.42 -0.93
N VAL A 18 -2.87 4.32 -1.87
CA VAL A 18 -4.21 4.42 -2.47
C VAL A 18 -4.57 3.15 -3.24
N VAL A 19 -3.62 2.56 -3.99
CA VAL A 19 -3.83 1.32 -4.72
C VAL A 19 -4.15 0.16 -3.77
N PHE A 20 -3.40 -0.01 -2.69
CA PHE A 20 -3.66 -1.08 -1.72
C PHE A 20 -5.00 -0.90 -0.99
N ILE A 21 -5.38 0.34 -0.64
CA ILE A 21 -6.71 0.64 -0.10
C ILE A 21 -7.81 0.25 -1.10
N ALA A 22 -7.68 0.67 -2.36
CA ALA A 22 -8.65 0.36 -3.41
C ALA A 22 -8.80 -1.17 -3.61
N MET A 23 -7.69 -1.90 -3.55
CA MET A 23 -7.67 -3.36 -3.65
C MET A 23 -8.50 -4.03 -2.54
N VAL A 24 -8.36 -3.56 -1.30
CA VAL A 24 -9.16 -4.04 -0.16
C VAL A 24 -10.64 -3.70 -0.33
N ILE A 25 -10.96 -2.47 -0.73
CA ILE A 25 -12.36 -2.01 -0.93
C ILE A 25 -13.06 -2.81 -2.03
N ILE A 26 -12.38 -3.03 -3.16
CA ILE A 26 -12.93 -3.81 -4.28
C ILE A 26 -13.15 -5.25 -3.87
N GLY A 27 -12.16 -5.87 -3.21
CA GLY A 27 -12.27 -7.24 -2.74
C GLY A 27 -13.41 -7.44 -1.73
N GLN A 28 -13.75 -6.42 -0.93
CA GLN A 28 -14.88 -6.50 0.02
C GLN A 28 -16.26 -6.52 -0.64
N ARG A 29 -16.40 -6.00 -1.86
CA ARG A 29 -17.68 -5.93 -2.57
C ARG A 29 -18.06 -7.24 -3.27
N THR A 30 -17.22 -8.26 -3.22
CA THR A 30 -17.45 -9.52 -3.96
C THR A 30 -17.10 -10.73 -3.11
N ILE A 31 -17.94 -11.76 -3.17
CA ILE A 31 -17.74 -13.01 -2.41
C ILE A 31 -16.95 -13.98 -3.29
N GLY A 32 -15.76 -14.39 -2.85
CA GLY A 32 -14.95 -15.42 -3.50
C GLY A 32 -13.51 -15.51 -3.00
N HIS A 33 -12.90 -16.70 -3.09
CA HIS A 33 -11.53 -16.94 -2.58
C HIS A 33 -10.47 -16.06 -3.25
N MET A 34 -10.65 -15.75 -4.54
CA MET A 34 -9.76 -14.84 -5.26
C MET A 34 -9.79 -13.42 -4.70
N TYR A 35 -10.98 -12.92 -4.30
CA TYR A 35 -11.15 -11.59 -3.73
C TYR A 35 -10.63 -11.53 -2.28
N LEU A 36 -10.70 -12.64 -1.53
CA LEU A 36 -10.05 -12.77 -0.23
C LEU A 36 -8.52 -12.66 -0.38
N LEU A 37 -7.92 -13.35 -1.36
CA LEU A 37 -6.49 -13.23 -1.63
C LEU A 37 -6.11 -11.80 -2.03
N MET A 38 -6.94 -11.14 -2.84
CA MET A 38 -6.75 -9.74 -3.22
C MET A 38 -6.74 -8.81 -2.00
N GLN A 39 -7.64 -9.01 -1.04
CA GLN A 39 -7.63 -8.27 0.23
C GLN A 39 -6.37 -8.54 1.03
N LEU A 40 -5.92 -9.80 1.14
CA LEU A 40 -4.70 -10.16 1.86
C LEU A 40 -3.48 -9.47 1.25
N VAL A 41 -3.36 -9.46 -0.08
CA VAL A 41 -2.30 -8.74 -0.79
C VAL A 41 -2.35 -7.24 -0.50
N GLY A 42 -3.54 -6.62 -0.55
CA GLY A 42 -3.73 -5.22 -0.21
C GLY A 42 -3.32 -4.91 1.23
N LEU A 43 -3.74 -5.73 2.19
CA LEU A 43 -3.40 -5.57 3.61
C LEU A 43 -1.91 -5.75 3.87
N THR A 44 -1.27 -6.78 3.30
CA THR A 44 0.18 -6.97 3.40
C THR A 44 0.93 -5.77 2.81
N GLY A 45 0.48 -5.23 1.68
CA GLY A 45 1.05 -4.03 1.07
C GLY A 45 0.98 -2.81 2.00
N LEU A 46 -0.16 -2.59 2.68
CA LEU A 46 -0.33 -1.51 3.66
C LEU A 46 0.57 -1.68 4.88
N LEU A 47 0.67 -2.91 5.41
CA LEU A 47 1.53 -3.22 6.55
C LEU A 47 3.01 -3.00 6.23
N VAL A 48 3.47 -3.41 5.05
CA VAL A 48 4.84 -3.17 4.59
C VAL A 48 5.12 -1.67 4.45
N LEU A 49 4.16 -0.90 3.92
CA LEU A 49 4.30 0.56 3.81
C LEU A 49 4.43 1.22 5.19
N LEU A 50 3.57 0.81 6.13
CA LEU A 50 3.56 1.30 7.50
C LEU A 50 4.85 0.94 8.22
N TRP A 51 5.33 -0.29 8.06
CA TRP A 51 6.59 -0.74 8.65
C TRP A 51 7.78 0.04 8.11
N ASN A 52 7.84 0.27 6.79
CA ASN A 52 8.89 1.07 6.16
C ASN A 52 8.86 2.53 6.63
N TYR A 53 7.66 3.09 6.82
CA TYR A 53 7.49 4.42 7.40
C TYR A 53 8.01 4.47 8.84
N ASN A 54 7.59 3.53 9.70
CA ASN A 54 7.99 3.47 11.11
C ASN A 54 9.49 3.24 11.31
N ARG A 55 10.16 2.51 10.41
CA ARG A 55 11.62 2.33 10.44
C ARG A 55 12.41 3.64 10.33
N LYS A 56 11.79 4.73 9.87
CA LYS A 56 12.42 6.05 9.82
C LYS A 56 12.35 6.79 11.18
N TYR A 57 11.52 6.32 12.11
CA TYR A 57 11.26 6.93 13.42
C TYR A 57 11.83 6.12 14.59
N LEU A 58 12.42 4.94 14.31
CA LEU A 58 13.22 4.11 15.24
C LEU A 58 14.70 4.42 15.05
#